data_AF-A0A7V9NP64-F1
#
_entry.id   AF-A0A7V9NP64-F1
#
_cell.length_a   1.000
_cell.length_b   1.000
_cell.length_c   1.000
_cell.angle_alpha   90.00
_cell.angle_beta   90.00
_cell.angle_gamma   90.00
#
_symmetry.space_group_name_H-M   'P 1'
#
loop_
_entity.id
_entity.type
_entity.pdbx_description
1 polymer ?
#
loop_
_entity_poly.entity_id
_entity_poly.type
_entity_poly.pdbx_seq_one_letter_code
_entity_poly.pdbx_strand_id
1 'polypeptide(L)'
;MEFCRREKNRAYIVTAVERTRHTIVGWAVCAERTLEILQSVIDSAPPAENYYTDGFLIYQDLSYWGNHQMLKDKSQTYSVEGGNADLRHYLARLGRSSRCFSRCFKALARAVELFVYFYNERQLKKRCYPKYPAYLAQNLPTLI
;
A
#
# COMPACT_ATOMS: atom_id res chain seq x y z
N MET A 1 23.86 -30.42 11.80
CA MET A 1 23.60 -29.16 11.06
C MET A 1 22.49 -28.43 11.81
N GLU A 2 22.89 -27.45 12.61
CA GLU A 2 21.99 -26.74 13.52
C GLU A 2 21.27 -25.63 12.73
N PHE A 3 20.01 -25.86 12.37
CA PHE A 3 19.17 -24.82 11.77
C PHE A 3 18.76 -23.84 12.88
N CYS A 4 19.59 -22.82 13.11
CA CYS A 4 19.21 -21.67 13.91
C CYS A 4 18.03 -20.98 13.21
N ARG A 5 16.81 -21.24 13.70
CA ARG A 5 15.56 -20.68 13.15
C ARG A 5 15.51 -19.19 13.48
N ARG A 6 16.15 -18.36 12.66
CA ARG A 6 16.13 -16.90 12.80
C ARG A 6 14.68 -16.41 12.76
N GLU A 7 14.27 -15.67 13.78
CA GLU A 7 12.93 -15.11 13.89
C GLU A 7 12.62 -14.24 12.67
N LYS A 8 11.42 -14.38 12.09
CA LYS A 8 11.06 -13.62 10.89
C LYS A 8 10.75 -12.18 11.28
N ASN A 9 11.62 -11.26 10.88
CA ASN A 9 11.35 -9.83 11.00
C ASN A 9 10.03 -9.49 10.29
N ARG A 10 9.03 -9.06 11.06
CA ARG A 10 7.74 -8.62 10.52
C ARG A 10 7.93 -7.25 9.88
N ALA A 11 7.28 -7.05 8.75
CA ALA A 11 7.20 -5.76 8.08
C ALA A 11 5.73 -5.46 7.78
N TYR A 12 5.35 -4.21 7.99
CA TYR A 12 4.05 -3.67 7.67
C TYR A 12 4.20 -2.73 6.48
N ILE A 13 3.22 -2.79 5.59
CA ILE A 13 3.06 -1.84 4.49
C ILE A 13 1.75 -1.11 4.78
N VAL A 14 1.86 0.20 4.97
CA VAL A 14 0.73 1.09 5.17
C VAL A 14 0.48 1.81 3.85
N THR A 15 -0.77 1.91 3.43
CA THR A 15 -1.16 2.60 2.20
C THR A 15 -2.37 3.50 2.46
N ALA A 16 -2.28 4.74 1.98
CA ALA A 16 -3.41 5.66 1.85
C ALA A 16 -3.87 5.64 0.38
N VAL A 17 -5.17 5.46 0.16
CA VAL A 17 -5.75 5.29 -1.17
C VAL A 17 -6.82 6.34 -1.40
N GLU A 18 -6.68 7.08 -2.51
CA GLU A 18 -7.73 7.97 -3.00
C GLU A 18 -8.83 7.13 -3.66
N ARG A 19 -10.07 7.32 -3.20
CA ARG A 19 -11.18 6.40 -3.52
C ARG A 19 -11.67 6.55 -4.95
N THR A 20 -11.72 7.78 -5.47
CA THR A 20 -12.34 8.07 -6.77
C THR A 20 -11.57 7.44 -7.90
N ARG A 21 -10.25 7.60 -7.92
CA ARG A 21 -9.29 7.14 -8.92
C ARG A 21 -8.66 5.79 -8.56
N HIS A 22 -8.85 5.30 -7.34
CA HIS A 22 -8.23 4.08 -6.82
C HIS A 22 -6.70 4.11 -6.86
N THR A 23 -6.10 5.30 -6.66
CA THR A 23 -4.65 5.48 -6.65
C THR A 23 -4.09 5.50 -5.25
N ILE A 24 -2.89 4.94 -5.04
CA ILE A 24 -2.17 5.04 -3.78
C ILE A 24 -1.52 6.42 -3.70
N VAL A 25 -1.89 7.20 -2.70
CA VAL A 25 -1.47 8.61 -2.54
C VAL A 25 -0.50 8.82 -1.37
N GLY A 26 -0.36 7.84 -0.50
CA GLY A 26 0.63 7.81 0.56
C GLY A 26 0.97 6.36 0.92
N TRP A 27 2.20 6.09 1.33
CA TRP A 27 2.60 4.74 1.76
C TRP A 27 3.84 4.77 2.65
N ALA A 28 3.99 3.72 3.48
CA ALA A 28 5.18 3.49 4.27
C ALA A 28 5.46 2.00 4.43
N VAL A 29 6.75 1.66 4.56
CA VAL A 29 7.20 0.32 4.94
C VAL A 29 7.89 0.41 6.29
N CYS A 30 7.38 -0.28 7.29
CA CYS A 30 7.81 -0.14 8.68
C CYS A 30 7.88 -1.49 9.41
N ALA A 31 8.73 -1.57 10.44
CA ALA A 31 8.77 -2.73 11.33
C ALA A 31 7.59 -2.70 12.33
N GLU A 32 7.16 -1.51 12.71
CA GLU A 32 6.07 -1.24 13.65
C GLU A 32 5.20 -0.10 13.12
N ARG A 33 3.90 -0.16 13.38
CA ARG A 33 2.94 0.86 12.96
C ARG A 33 2.80 1.91 14.07
N THR A 34 3.81 2.76 14.20
CA THR A 34 3.83 3.85 15.19
C THR A 34 3.00 5.04 14.73
N LEU A 35 2.57 5.89 15.68
CA LEU A 35 1.78 7.08 15.39
C LEU A 35 2.50 8.00 14.40
N GLU A 36 3.80 8.24 14.62
CA GLU A 36 4.65 9.07 13.77
C GLU A 36 4.70 8.57 12.32
N ILE A 37 4.86 7.26 12.13
CA ILE A 37 4.92 6.67 10.78
C ILE A 37 3.57 6.82 10.09
N LEU A 38 2.48 6.54 10.79
CA LEU A 38 1.14 6.67 10.23
C LEU A 38 0.81 8.13 9.91
N GLN A 39 1.17 9.07 10.78
CA GLN A 39 1.00 10.50 10.55
C GLN A 39 1.78 10.95 9.31
N SER A 40 3.02 10.47 9.14
CA SER A 40 3.81 10.80 7.95
C SER A 40 3.15 10.34 6.63
N VAL A 41 2.39 9.24 6.66
CA VAL A 41 1.63 8.75 5.50
C VAL A 41 0.44 9.66 5.21
N ILE A 42 -0.21 10.20 6.24
CA ILE A 42 -1.32 11.15 6.08
C ILE A 42 -0.79 12.50 5.59
N ASP A 43 0.30 13.01 6.17
CA ASP A 43 0.88 14.31 5.86
C ASP A 43 1.48 14.37 4.45
N SER A 44 1.99 13.24 3.94
CA SER A 44 2.51 13.13 2.57
C SER A 44 1.43 12.98 1.51
N ALA A 45 0.20 12.61 1.90
CA ALA A 45 -0.92 12.49 0.99
C ALA A 45 -1.60 13.86 0.76
N PRO A 46 -2.22 14.08 -0.41
CA PRO A 46 -3.05 15.26 -0.63
C PRO A 46 -4.16 15.35 0.42
N PRO A 47 -4.49 16.56 0.91
CA PRO A 47 -5.55 16.74 1.89
C PRO A 47 -6.89 16.26 1.31
N ALA A 48 -7.70 15.63 2.16
CA ALA A 48 -9.02 15.13 1.81
C ALA A 48 -10.06 15.66 2.79
N GLU A 49 -11.30 15.80 2.31
CA GLU A 49 -12.43 16.20 3.16
C GLU A 49 -12.86 15.06 4.11
N ASN A 50 -12.69 13.81 3.66
CA ASN A 50 -13.12 12.62 4.39
C ASN A 50 -12.02 11.55 4.40
N TYR A 51 -11.66 11.09 5.60
CA TYR A 51 -10.69 10.03 5.86
C TYR A 51 -11.37 8.81 6.47
N TYR A 52 -11.01 7.63 5.98
CA TYR A 52 -11.58 6.37 6.44
C TYR A 52 -10.48 5.39 6.77
N THR A 53 -10.52 4.84 7.98
CA THR A 53 -9.54 3.85 8.44
C THR A 53 -10.22 2.58 8.93
N ASP A 54 -9.46 1.50 8.99
CA ASP A 54 -9.91 0.27 9.64
C ASP A 54 -10.01 0.46 11.18
N GLY A 55 -10.45 -0.59 11.88
CA GLY A 55 -10.64 -0.58 13.32
C GLY A 55 -9.37 -0.53 14.19
N PHE A 56 -8.19 -0.26 13.64
CA PHE A 56 -6.96 -0.16 14.43
C PHE A 56 -6.92 1.16 15.22
N LEU A 57 -6.91 1.05 16.56
CA LEU A 57 -7.17 2.16 17.47
C LEU A 57 -6.25 3.37 17.28
N ILE A 58 -5.00 3.16 16.90
CA ILE A 58 -4.02 4.24 16.70
C ILE A 58 -4.46 5.27 15.66
N TYR A 59 -5.36 4.90 14.74
CA TYR A 59 -5.88 5.83 13.74
C TYR A 59 -6.76 6.93 14.35
N GLN A 60 -7.27 6.74 15.58
CA GLN A 60 -8.04 7.77 16.30
C GLN A 60 -7.16 8.91 16.81
N ASP A 61 -5.88 8.62 17.04
CA ASP A 61 -4.92 9.58 17.60
C ASP A 61 -4.20 10.42 16.52
N LEU A 62 -4.51 10.17 15.23
CA LEU A 62 -3.92 10.90 14.11
C LEU A 62 -4.61 12.25 13.86
N SER A 63 -3.83 13.20 13.37
CA SER A 63 -4.33 14.50 12.90
C SER A 63 -4.71 14.43 11.43
N TYR A 64 -5.96 14.74 11.13
CA TYR A 64 -6.51 14.77 9.78
C TYR A 64 -6.91 16.19 9.37
N TRP A 65 -6.76 16.50 8.08
CA TRP A 65 -7.21 17.77 7.52
C TRP A 65 -8.74 17.90 7.44
N GLY A 66 -9.45 16.77 7.43
CA GLY A 66 -10.89 16.68 7.27
C GLY A 66 -11.52 15.71 8.25
N ASN A 67 -12.76 15.30 7.97
CA ASN A 67 -13.52 14.42 8.84
C ASN A 67 -12.95 13.01 8.82
N HIS A 68 -12.60 12.47 9.98
CA HIS A 68 -12.15 11.08 10.12
C HIS A 68 -13.28 10.18 10.63
N GLN A 69 -13.44 9.03 9.98
CA GLN A 69 -14.36 7.98 10.41
C GLN A 69 -13.63 6.65 10.46
N MET A 70 -13.63 6.04 11.65
CA MET A 70 -13.15 4.67 11.83
C MET A 70 -14.27 3.69 11.49
N LEU A 71 -14.07 2.86 10.48
CA LEU A 71 -15.06 1.90 10.02
C LEU A 71 -14.67 0.49 10.45
N LYS A 72 -15.50 -0.11 11.32
CA LYS A 72 -15.36 -1.53 11.70
C LYS A 72 -15.92 -2.48 10.64
N ASP A 73 -16.80 -1.97 9.78
CA ASP A 73 -17.41 -2.71 8.71
C ASP A 73 -16.59 -2.59 7.41
N LYS A 74 -16.35 -3.73 6.75
CA LYS A 74 -15.51 -3.84 5.54
C LYS A 74 -16.17 -3.25 4.29
N SER A 75 -17.42 -2.82 4.41
CA SER A 75 -18.25 -2.30 3.31
C SER A 75 -17.68 -1.06 2.61
N GLN A 76 -16.72 -0.37 3.22
CA GLN A 76 -16.11 0.85 2.68
C GLN A 76 -14.63 0.71 2.31
N THR A 77 -14.04 -0.49 2.47
CA THR A 77 -12.61 -0.75 2.24
C THR A 77 -12.30 -1.52 0.94
N TYR A 78 -13.29 -1.75 0.07
CA TYR A 78 -13.11 -2.53 -1.17
C TYR A 78 -11.94 -2.04 -2.04
N SER A 79 -11.76 -0.73 -2.18
CA SER A 79 -10.65 -0.13 -2.92
C SER A 79 -9.28 -0.49 -2.33
N VAL A 80 -9.18 -0.49 -1.00
CA VAL A 80 -7.96 -0.82 -0.26
C VAL A 80 -7.69 -2.33 -0.32
N GLU A 81 -8.73 -3.16 -0.23
CA GLU A 81 -8.61 -4.62 -0.34
C GLU A 81 -8.14 -5.05 -1.74
N GLY A 82 -8.67 -4.44 -2.80
CA GLY A 82 -8.23 -4.66 -4.18
C GLY A 82 -6.76 -4.26 -4.39
N GLY A 83 -6.35 -3.08 -3.89
CA GLY A 83 -4.95 -2.65 -3.92
C GLY A 83 -4.03 -3.60 -3.14
N ASN A 84 -4.46 -4.09 -1.98
CA ASN A 84 -3.71 -5.05 -1.18
C ASN A 84 -3.60 -6.43 -1.85
N ALA A 85 -4.64 -6.85 -2.57
CA ALA A 85 -4.60 -8.06 -3.39
C ALA A 85 -3.61 -7.91 -4.56
N ASP A 86 -3.66 -6.78 -5.27
CA ASP A 86 -2.71 -6.47 -6.35
C ASP A 86 -1.27 -6.40 -5.82
N LEU A 87 -1.02 -5.75 -4.67
CA LEU A 87 0.29 -5.73 -4.01
C LEU A 87 0.85 -7.15 -3.79
N ARG A 88 0.03 -8.05 -3.24
CA ARG A 88 0.43 -9.45 -3.00
C ARG A 88 0.61 -10.25 -4.29
N HIS A 89 -0.17 -9.93 -5.31
CA HIS A 89 -0.09 -10.58 -6.62
C HIS A 89 1.21 -10.22 -7.34
N TYR A 90 1.55 -8.93 -7.42
CA TYR A 90 2.72 -8.45 -8.16
C TYR A 90 4.02 -8.55 -7.36
N LEU A 91 3.98 -8.34 -6.05
CA LEU A 91 5.13 -8.53 -5.17
C LEU A 91 5.05 -9.92 -4.53
N ALA A 92 5.48 -10.96 -5.25
CA ALA A 92 5.44 -12.36 -4.79
C ALA A 92 6.04 -12.58 -3.38
N ARG A 93 6.99 -11.73 -2.96
CA ARG A 93 7.56 -11.71 -1.60
C ARG A 93 6.55 -11.43 -0.48
N LEU A 94 5.47 -10.72 -0.79
CA LEU A 94 4.37 -10.44 0.14
C LEU A 94 3.36 -11.59 0.18
N GLY A 95 3.19 -12.32 -0.92
CA GLY A 95 2.30 -13.49 -1.00
C GLY A 95 2.94 -14.81 -0.54
N ARG A 96 4.27 -14.93 -0.59
CA ARG A 96 5.03 -16.17 -0.31
C ARG A 96 6.18 -15.93 0.66
N SER A 97 5.88 -15.42 1.85
CA SER A 97 6.86 -15.01 2.88
C SER A 97 7.78 -16.13 3.40
N SER A 98 7.53 -17.39 3.05
CA SER A 98 8.42 -18.53 3.34
C SER A 98 9.47 -18.79 2.27
N ARG A 99 9.27 -18.32 1.03
CA ARG A 99 10.14 -18.60 -0.12
C ARG A 99 10.75 -17.34 -0.74
N CYS A 100 10.04 -16.23 -0.65
CA CYS A 100 10.44 -14.96 -1.25
C CYS A 100 10.42 -13.90 -0.14
N PHE A 101 11.58 -13.34 0.19
CA PHE A 101 11.71 -12.29 1.20
C PHE A 101 12.64 -11.19 0.70
N SER A 102 12.45 -9.97 1.20
CA SER A 102 13.39 -8.88 0.97
C SER A 102 14.61 -9.06 1.87
N ARG A 103 15.81 -8.82 1.33
CA ARG A 103 17.06 -8.89 2.11
C ARG A 103 17.17 -7.80 3.18
N CYS A 104 16.47 -6.69 3.00
CA CYS A 104 16.40 -5.59 3.96
C CYS A 104 15.14 -4.73 3.75
N PHE A 105 14.82 -3.86 4.71
CA PHE A 105 13.70 -2.91 4.63
C PHE A 105 13.82 -1.97 3.43
N LYS A 106 15.03 -1.45 3.15
CA LYS A 106 15.28 -0.58 1.99
C LYS A 106 14.87 -1.24 0.67
N ALA A 107 15.21 -2.52 0.48
CA ALA A 107 14.84 -3.27 -0.73
C ALA A 107 13.34 -3.56 -0.81
N LEU A 108 12.65 -3.68 0.33
CA LEU A 108 11.19 -3.77 0.35
C LEU A 108 10.55 -2.42 -0.01
N ALA A 109 11.01 -1.33 0.60
CA ALA A 109 10.52 0.02 0.33
C ALA A 109 10.64 0.40 -1.14
N ARG A 110 11.80 0.15 -1.78
CA ARG A 110 11.98 0.40 -3.22
C ARG A 110 11.06 -0.45 -4.11
N ALA A 111 10.77 -1.70 -3.71
CA ALA A 111 9.83 -2.54 -4.45
C ALA A 111 8.38 -2.03 -4.32
N VAL A 112 8.00 -1.53 -3.16
CA VAL A 112 6.68 -0.90 -2.93
C VAL A 112 6.58 0.41 -3.70
N GLU A 113 7.61 1.25 -3.70
CA GLU A 113 7.68 2.50 -4.47
C GLU A 113 7.45 2.26 -5.97
N LEU A 114 8.19 1.31 -6.55
CA LEU A 114 8.01 0.92 -7.96
C LEU A 114 6.60 0.38 -8.22
N PHE A 115 6.08 -0.45 -7.32
CA PHE A 115 4.71 -0.94 -7.43
C PHE A 115 3.71 0.23 -7.46
N VAL A 116 3.81 1.17 -6.52
CA VAL A 116 2.91 2.33 -6.41
C VAL A 116 2.92 3.15 -7.69
N TYR A 117 4.11 3.42 -8.24
CA TYR A 117 4.26 4.15 -9.50
C TYR A 117 3.49 3.46 -10.65
N PHE A 118 3.79 2.19 -10.93
CA PHE A 118 3.14 1.48 -12.02
C PHE A 118 1.66 1.21 -11.78
N TYR A 119 1.27 1.00 -10.52
CA TYR A 119 -0.12 0.80 -10.11
C TYR A 119 -0.94 2.05 -10.40
N ASN A 120 -0.46 3.22 -9.98
CA ASN A 120 -1.15 4.48 -10.23
C ASN A 120 -1.26 4.78 -11.72
N GLU A 121 -0.18 4.61 -12.49
CA GLU A 121 -0.20 4.74 -13.96
C GLU A 121 -1.27 3.83 -14.59
N ARG A 122 -1.36 2.57 -14.15
CA ARG A 122 -2.41 1.64 -14.61
C ARG A 122 -3.81 2.14 -14.26
N GLN A 123 -4.03 2.62 -13.03
CA GLN A 123 -5.36 3.06 -12.60
C GLN A 123 -5.83 4.30 -13.37
N LEU A 124 -4.94 5.27 -13.59
CA LEU A 124 -5.23 6.43 -14.41
C LEU A 124 -5.54 6.04 -15.86
N LYS A 125 -4.74 5.15 -16.46
CA LYS A 125 -4.98 4.64 -17.82
C LYS A 125 -6.32 3.89 -17.94
N LYS A 126 -6.68 3.06 -16.97
CA LYS A 126 -7.99 2.37 -16.95
C LYS A 126 -9.16 3.34 -16.92
N ARG A 127 -9.02 4.48 -16.23
CA ARG A 127 -10.07 5.50 -16.21
C ARG A 127 -10.22 6.21 -17.54
N CYS A 128 -9.10 6.62 -18.14
CA CYS A 128 -9.11 7.27 -19.45
C CYS A 128 -9.56 6.30 -20.56
N TYR A 129 -9.23 5.01 -20.43
CA TYR A 129 -9.49 3.98 -21.43
C TYR A 129 -10.08 2.70 -20.81
N PRO A 130 -11.37 2.68 -20.40
CA PRO A 130 -11.96 1.56 -19.67
C PRO A 130 -11.98 0.22 -20.42
N LYS A 131 -11.99 0.27 -21.75
CA LYS A 131 -11.97 -0.92 -22.62
C LYS A 131 -10.56 -1.48 -22.86
N TYR A 132 -9.52 -0.77 -22.43
CA TYR A 132 -8.14 -1.19 -22.66
C TYR A 132 -7.69 -2.19 -21.58
N PRO A 133 -7.13 -3.35 -21.97
CA PRO A 133 -6.60 -4.30 -21.00
C PRO A 133 -5.29 -3.76 -20.39
N ALA A 134 -5.40 -2.95 -19.33
CA ALA A 134 -4.26 -2.34 -18.67
C ALA A 134 -3.59 -3.34 -17.70
N TYR A 135 -2.65 -4.13 -18.23
CA TYR A 135 -1.78 -4.98 -17.42
C TYR A 135 -0.60 -4.17 -16.89
N LEU A 136 -0.20 -4.38 -15.63
CA LEU A 136 0.93 -3.68 -15.01
C LEU A 136 2.25 -3.83 -15.79
N ALA A 137 2.48 -5.00 -16.39
CA ALA A 137 3.67 -5.27 -17.20
C ALA A 137 3.76 -4.44 -18.48
N GLN A 138 2.65 -3.92 -19.00
CA GLN A 138 2.63 -3.08 -20.21
C GLN A 138 3.03 -1.63 -19.95
N ASN A 139 3.14 -1.23 -18.67
CA ASN A 139 3.55 0.10 -18.26
C ASN A 139 5.01 0.16 -17.81
N LEU A 140 5.76 -0.95 -17.89
CA LEU A 140 7.21 -0.90 -17.65
C LEU A 140 7.82 0.02 -18.72
N PRO A 141 8.61 1.05 -18.34
CA PRO A 141 9.44 1.71 -19.33
C PRO A 141 10.27 0.63 -20.00
N THR A 142 10.40 0.69 -21.32
CA THR A 142 11.41 -0.06 -22.04
C THR A 142 12.74 0.34 -21.42
N LEU A 143 13.26 -0.47 -20.49
CA LEU A 143 14.61 -0.32 -19.98
C LEU A 143 15.51 -0.73 -21.14
N ILE A 144 15.85 0.27 -21.97
CA ILE A 144 16.91 0.22 -22.97
C ILE A 144 18.22 0.53 -22.24
#